data_AF-A0A8A1MIZ9-F1
#
_entry.id   AF-A0A8A1MIZ9-F1
#
_cell.length_a   1.000
_cell.length_b   1.000
_cell.length_c   1.000
_cell.angle_alpha   90.00
_cell.angle_beta   90.00
_cell.angle_gamma   90.00
#
_symmetry.space_group_name_H-M   'P 1'
#
loop_
_entity.id
_entity.type
_entity.pdbx_description
1 polymer ?
#
loop_
_entity_poly.entity_id
_entity_poly.type
_entity_poly.pdbx_seq_one_letter_code
_entity_poly.pdbx_strand_id
1 'polypeptide(L)'
;IQVQRALCTIPAKSLPVCFDALYQEFWVAGNPKISDPDTFLPILESAVGKEMAANAVEQSTTQAIKDRLTANGDKAVEIGAFGVPWFECTNGSGETECFWGVDHMGQMAAFLGLDVTSDKGFRAMM
;
A
#
# COMPACT_ATOMS: atom_id res chain seq x y z
N ILE A 1 -6.55 6.49 10.88
CA ILE A 1 -7.57 5.76 10.09
C ILE A 1 -8.13 6.57 8.91
N GLN A 2 -8.34 7.89 9.02
CA GLN A 2 -8.90 8.68 7.92
C GLN A 2 -7.99 8.74 6.70
N VAL A 3 -6.67 8.90 6.89
CA VAL A 3 -5.68 8.81 5.80
C VAL A 3 -5.77 7.47 5.04
N GLN A 4 -5.92 6.34 5.74
CA GLN A 4 -6.07 5.03 5.10
C GLN A 4 -7.37 4.93 4.29
N ARG A 5 -8.48 5.49 4.79
CA ARG A 5 -9.74 5.56 4.04
C ARG A 5 -9.62 6.45 2.80
N ALA A 6 -8.93 7.58 2.90
CA ALA A 6 -8.66 8.44 1.75
C ALA A 6 -7.87 7.66 0.67
N LEU A 7 -6.85 6.89 1.06
CA LEU A 7 -6.10 6.04 0.13
C LEU A 7 -6.98 4.97 -0.55
N CYS A 8 -8.01 4.44 0.10
CA CYS A 8 -8.96 3.51 -0.54
C CYS A 8 -9.72 4.11 -1.74
N THR A 9 -9.75 5.45 -1.89
CA THR A 9 -10.40 6.14 -3.00
C THR A 9 -9.45 6.41 -4.17
N ILE A 10 -8.14 6.40 -3.92
CA ILE A 10 -7.12 6.73 -4.91
C ILE A 10 -6.93 5.54 -5.87
N PRO A 11 -6.82 5.77 -7.19
CA PRO A 11 -6.55 4.71 -8.15
C PRO A 11 -5.26 3.96 -7.82
N ALA A 12 -5.26 2.63 -7.98
CA ALA A 12 -4.11 1.78 -7.63
C ALA A 12 -2.79 2.25 -8.26
N LYS A 13 -2.83 2.73 -9.52
CA LYS A 13 -1.66 3.29 -10.24
C LYS A 13 -1.03 4.52 -9.59
N SER A 14 -1.80 5.25 -8.78
CA SER A 14 -1.37 6.48 -8.09
C SER A 14 -1.01 6.24 -6.63
N LEU A 15 -1.33 5.06 -6.06
CA LEU A 15 -1.00 4.73 -4.68
C LEU A 15 0.51 4.78 -4.39
N PRO A 16 1.43 4.30 -5.27
CA PRO A 16 2.86 4.34 -4.97
C PRO A 16 3.37 5.74 -4.61
N VAL A 17 3.02 6.76 -5.40
CA VAL A 17 3.46 8.15 -5.12
C VAL A 17 2.84 8.73 -3.85
N CYS A 18 1.62 8.30 -3.48
CA CYS A 18 1.02 8.66 -2.21
C CYS A 18 1.72 7.99 -1.02
N PHE A 19 2.04 6.70 -1.13
CA PHE A 19 2.75 5.97 -0.09
C PHE A 19 4.15 6.55 0.12
N ASP A 20 4.89 6.84 -0.94
CA ASP A 20 6.21 7.45 -0.87
C ASP A 20 6.16 8.76 -0.07
N ALA A 21 5.23 9.67 -0.42
CA ALA A 21 5.08 10.95 0.25
C ALA A 21 4.66 10.80 1.73
N LEU A 22 3.70 9.91 2.03
CA LEU A 22 3.23 9.68 3.40
C LEU A 22 4.26 8.96 4.27
N TYR A 23 4.99 7.99 3.72
CA TYR A 23 6.07 7.29 4.43
C TYR A 23 7.26 8.20 4.67
N GLN A 24 7.62 9.07 3.73
CA GLN A 24 8.63 10.10 3.96
C GLN A 24 8.25 10.98 5.18
N GLU A 25 7.01 11.47 5.22
CA GLU A 25 6.54 12.32 6.32
C GLU A 25 6.45 11.59 7.65
N PHE A 26 5.95 10.36 7.66
CA PHE A 26 5.78 9.60 8.89
C PHE A 26 7.11 9.02 9.41
N TRP A 27 7.86 8.32 8.58
CA TRP A 27 9.04 7.55 9.00
C TRP A 27 10.34 8.35 8.96
N VAL A 28 10.50 9.29 8.03
CA VAL A 28 11.73 10.07 7.89
C VAL A 28 11.64 11.39 8.66
N ALA A 29 10.57 12.15 8.45
CA ALA A 29 10.37 13.42 9.17
C ALA A 29 9.81 13.22 10.59
N GLY A 30 9.26 12.03 10.90
CA GLY A 30 8.75 11.72 12.23
C GLY A 30 7.46 12.47 12.58
N ASN A 31 6.64 12.83 11.59
CA ASN A 31 5.44 13.64 11.80
C ASN A 31 4.36 12.84 12.55
N PRO A 32 4.04 13.18 13.82
CA PRO A 32 3.08 12.40 14.61
C PRO A 32 1.62 12.67 14.22
N LYS A 33 1.36 13.67 13.37
CA LYS A 33 0.02 14.14 13.00
C LYS A 33 -0.40 13.69 11.59
N ILE A 34 0.28 12.70 11.01
CA ILE A 34 0.00 12.22 9.65
C ILE A 34 -1.43 11.68 9.47
N SER A 35 -2.12 11.37 10.56
CA SER A 35 -3.52 10.93 10.56
C SER A 35 -4.54 12.07 10.47
N ASP A 36 -4.12 13.32 10.66
CA ASP A 36 -4.99 14.50 10.69
C ASP A 36 -5.21 15.02 9.26
N PRO A 37 -6.46 15.30 8.81
CA PRO A 37 -6.74 15.78 7.45
C PRO A 37 -5.94 17.01 7.03
N ASP A 38 -5.80 17.97 7.93
CA ASP A 38 -5.04 19.20 7.67
C ASP A 38 -3.54 18.92 7.42
N THR A 39 -3.03 17.79 7.90
CA THR A 39 -1.66 17.34 7.67
C THR A 39 -1.52 16.55 6.37
N PHE A 40 -2.36 15.53 6.15
CA PHE A 40 -2.17 14.62 5.01
C PHE A 40 -2.78 15.14 3.69
N LEU A 41 -3.73 16.08 3.73
CA LEU A 41 -4.30 16.66 2.51
C LEU A 41 -3.22 17.35 1.66
N PRO A 42 -2.44 18.34 2.17
CA PRO A 42 -1.38 18.98 1.36
C PRO A 42 -0.34 18.00 0.80
N ILE A 43 -0.04 16.93 1.54
CA ILE A 43 0.88 15.87 1.11
C ILE A 43 0.30 15.14 -0.10
N LEU A 44 -0.97 14.74 -0.04
CA LEU A 44 -1.67 14.12 -1.16
C LEU A 44 -1.85 15.10 -2.34
N GLU A 45 -2.13 16.38 -2.10
CA GLU A 45 -2.23 17.40 -3.15
C GLU A 45 -0.94 17.50 -3.95
N SER A 46 0.22 17.44 -3.28
CA SER A 46 1.53 17.43 -3.92
C SER A 46 1.78 16.16 -4.75
N ALA A 47 1.32 15.00 -4.25
CA ALA A 47 1.54 13.72 -4.90
C ALA A 47 0.64 13.46 -6.11
N VAL A 48 -0.65 13.82 -6.03
CA VAL A 48 -1.67 13.44 -7.04
C VAL A 48 -2.53 14.60 -7.54
N GLY A 49 -2.24 15.82 -7.11
CA GLY A 49 -3.00 17.02 -7.47
C GLY A 49 -4.19 17.30 -6.55
N LYS A 50 -4.57 18.58 -6.50
CA LYS A 50 -5.58 19.11 -5.56
C LYS A 50 -6.95 18.44 -5.68
N GLU A 51 -7.44 18.27 -6.91
CA GLU A 51 -8.77 17.71 -7.15
C GLU A 51 -8.90 16.28 -6.63
N MET A 52 -7.92 15.42 -6.96
CA MET A 52 -7.92 14.02 -6.52
C MET A 52 -7.78 13.92 -5.00
N ALA A 53 -6.87 14.69 -4.41
CA ALA A 53 -6.64 14.68 -2.97
C ALA A 53 -7.86 15.18 -2.19
N ALA A 54 -8.50 16.28 -2.63
CA ALA A 54 -9.71 16.81 -2.02
C ALA A 54 -10.87 15.81 -2.09
N ASN A 55 -11.10 15.19 -3.27
CA ASN A 55 -12.11 14.16 -3.42
C ASN A 55 -11.84 12.96 -2.50
N ALA A 56 -10.58 12.53 -2.38
CA ALA A 56 -10.20 11.43 -1.50
C ALA A 56 -10.53 11.71 -0.02
N VAL A 57 -10.25 12.93 0.45
CA VAL A 57 -10.57 13.36 1.81
C VAL A 57 -12.08 13.40 2.03
N GLU A 58 -12.84 13.97 1.10
CA GLU A 58 -14.31 14.05 1.18
C GLU A 58 -14.93 12.65 1.29
N GLN A 59 -14.57 11.76 0.35
CA GLN A 59 -15.08 10.40 0.25
C GLN A 59 -14.65 9.51 1.43
N SER A 60 -13.54 9.82 2.11
CA SER A 60 -13.02 9.05 3.26
C SER A 60 -14.00 8.92 4.44
N THR A 61 -15.03 9.78 4.48
CA THR A 61 -16.03 9.83 5.56
C THR A 61 -17.30 9.03 5.25
N THR A 62 -17.50 8.65 4.00
CA THR A 62 -18.67 7.88 3.54
C THR A 62 -18.65 6.46 4.10
N GLN A 63 -19.83 5.86 4.26
CA GLN A 63 -19.94 4.50 4.77
C GLN A 63 -19.30 3.48 3.80
N ALA A 64 -19.49 3.64 2.50
CA ALA A 64 -18.93 2.75 1.48
C ALA A 64 -17.40 2.64 1.57
N ILE A 65 -16.69 3.75 1.82
CA ILE A 65 -15.23 3.74 1.93
C ILE A 65 -14.76 3.20 3.29
N LYS A 66 -15.52 3.40 4.36
CA LYS A 66 -15.26 2.74 5.65
C LYS A 66 -15.34 1.23 5.50
N ASP A 67 -16.43 0.75 4.90
CA ASP A 67 -16.67 -0.67 4.68
C ASP A 67 -15.60 -1.28 3.77
N ARG A 68 -15.18 -0.56 2.72
CA ARG A 68 -14.09 -0.99 1.85
C ARG A 68 -12.77 -1.16 2.60
N LEU A 69 -12.40 -0.24 3.49
CA LEU A 69 -11.18 -0.39 4.29
C LEU A 69 -11.27 -1.60 5.22
N THR A 70 -12.43 -1.82 5.86
CA THR A 70 -12.66 -3.00 6.70
C THR A 70 -12.56 -4.29 5.89
N ALA A 71 -13.26 -4.37 4.75
CA ALA A 71 -13.27 -5.55 3.88
C ALA A 71 -11.87 -5.89 3.34
N ASN A 72 -11.03 -4.89 3.04
CA ASN A 72 -9.64 -5.13 2.67
C ASN A 72 -8.84 -5.79 3.81
N GLY A 73 -9.08 -5.36 5.06
CA GLY A 73 -8.47 -5.96 6.25
C GLY A 73 -8.97 -7.38 6.51
N ASP A 74 -10.28 -7.60 6.40
CA ASP A 74 -10.90 -8.91 6.56
C ASP A 74 -10.35 -9.90 5.52
N LYS A 75 -10.27 -9.50 4.24
CA LYS A 75 -9.65 -10.31 3.19
C LYS A 75 -8.23 -10.71 3.57
N ALA A 76 -7.41 -9.78 4.07
CA ALA A 76 -6.03 -10.08 4.45
C ALA A 76 -5.98 -11.14 5.56
N VAL A 77 -6.85 -11.05 6.57
CA VAL A 77 -6.95 -12.04 7.65
C VAL A 77 -7.45 -13.39 7.12
N GLU A 78 -8.44 -13.41 6.22
CA GLU A 78 -8.99 -14.62 5.61
C GLU A 78 -7.92 -15.43 4.86
N ILE A 79 -6.97 -14.74 4.19
CA ILE A 79 -5.84 -15.39 3.49
C ILE A 79 -4.66 -15.70 4.41
N GLY A 80 -4.83 -15.54 5.73
CA GLY A 80 -3.84 -15.92 6.75
C GLY A 80 -2.83 -14.83 7.13
N ALA A 81 -3.03 -13.58 6.71
CA ALA A 81 -2.11 -12.51 7.09
C ALA A 81 -2.14 -12.23 8.59
N PHE A 82 -0.98 -12.28 9.23
CA PHE A 82 -0.78 -11.97 10.65
C PHE A 82 0.11 -10.73 10.88
N GLY A 83 0.55 -10.08 9.80
CA GLY A 83 1.43 -8.93 9.83
C GLY A 83 1.56 -8.27 8.46
N VAL A 84 2.34 -7.18 8.38
CA VAL A 84 2.59 -6.43 7.14
C VAL A 84 4.10 -6.20 6.92
N PRO A 85 4.57 -6.10 5.66
CA PRO A 85 3.79 -6.31 4.44
C PRO A 85 3.47 -7.80 4.20
N TRP A 86 2.33 -8.03 3.54
CA TRP A 86 1.84 -9.35 3.13
C TRP A 86 1.54 -9.33 1.63
N PHE A 87 1.96 -10.35 0.92
CA PHE A 87 1.79 -10.47 -0.53
C PHE A 87 1.05 -11.76 -0.84
N GLU A 88 -0.11 -11.66 -1.50
CA GLU A 88 -0.80 -12.77 -2.15
C GLU A 88 -0.42 -12.74 -3.63
N CYS A 89 0.24 -13.80 -4.10
CA CYS A 89 0.82 -13.83 -5.43
C CYS A 89 0.27 -15.02 -6.20
N THR A 90 -0.22 -14.77 -7.42
CA THR A 90 -0.60 -15.83 -8.37
C THR A 90 0.42 -15.87 -9.51
N ASN A 91 1.05 -17.02 -9.73
CA ASN A 91 2.08 -17.19 -10.75
C ASN A 91 1.49 -17.47 -12.15
N GLY A 92 2.36 -17.65 -13.15
CA GLY A 92 1.96 -17.93 -14.54
C GLY A 92 1.25 -19.27 -14.75
N SER A 93 1.38 -20.25 -13.84
CA SER A 93 0.63 -21.52 -13.85
C SER A 93 -0.74 -21.42 -13.17
N GLY A 94 -1.07 -20.28 -12.55
CA GLY A 94 -2.32 -20.08 -11.82
C GLY A 94 -2.29 -20.58 -10.38
N GLU A 95 -1.13 -20.95 -9.85
CA GLU A 95 -0.95 -21.30 -8.44
C GLU A 95 -0.83 -20.02 -7.61
N THR A 96 -1.44 -20.01 -6.43
CA THR A 96 -1.41 -18.87 -5.51
C THR A 96 -0.65 -19.23 -4.24
N GLU A 97 0.30 -18.39 -3.86
CA GLU A 97 1.05 -18.50 -2.60
C GLU A 97 1.14 -17.14 -1.91
N CYS A 98 1.32 -17.18 -0.58
CA CYS A 98 1.45 -15.97 0.25
C CYS A 98 2.86 -15.82 0.83
N PHE A 99 3.34 -14.58 0.89
CA PHE A 99 4.66 -14.22 1.44
C PHE A 99 4.52 -13.08 2.45
N TRP A 100 5.18 -13.20 3.60
CA TRP A 100 5.21 -12.17 4.65
C TRP A 100 6.59 -11.57 4.77
N GLY A 101 6.68 -10.23 4.81
CA GLY A 101 7.93 -9.52 5.02
C GLY A 101 8.69 -9.18 3.73
N VAL A 102 9.47 -8.10 3.79
CA VAL A 102 10.29 -7.63 2.65
C VAL A 102 11.50 -8.54 2.37
N ASP A 103 11.92 -9.30 3.37
CA ASP A 103 12.98 -10.31 3.30
C ASP A 103 12.60 -11.53 2.46
N HIS A 104 11.30 -11.78 2.24
CA HIS A 104 10.81 -12.86 1.38
C HIS A 104 10.59 -12.44 -0.08
N MET A 105 10.92 -11.20 -0.46
CA MET A 105 10.73 -10.71 -1.84
C MET A 105 11.53 -11.52 -2.88
N GLY A 106 12.70 -12.07 -2.52
CA GLY A 106 13.46 -12.96 -3.39
C GLY A 106 12.72 -14.26 -3.70
N GLN A 107 12.14 -14.89 -2.68
CA GLN A 107 11.32 -16.11 -2.83
C GLN A 107 10.04 -15.83 -3.64
N MET A 108 9.40 -14.70 -3.36
CA MET A 108 8.23 -14.23 -4.11
C MET A 108 8.55 -14.06 -5.60
N ALA A 109 9.68 -13.42 -5.94
CA ALA A 109 10.08 -13.22 -7.33
C ALA A 109 10.39 -14.55 -8.04
N ALA A 110 11.06 -15.48 -7.35
CA ALA A 110 11.30 -16.82 -7.87
C ALA A 110 9.99 -17.59 -8.13
N PHE A 111 9.04 -17.53 -7.20
CA PHE A 111 7.71 -18.15 -7.34
C PHE A 111 6.92 -17.56 -8.52
N LEU A 112 6.99 -16.24 -8.71
CA LEU A 112 6.35 -15.54 -9.82
C LEU A 112 7.07 -15.75 -11.17
N GLY A 113 8.27 -16.35 -11.18
CA GLY A 113 9.07 -16.54 -12.38
C GLY A 113 9.60 -15.24 -12.98
N LEU A 114 9.84 -14.22 -12.14
CA LEU A 114 10.35 -12.92 -12.59
C LEU A 114 11.86 -12.98 -12.87
N ASP A 115 12.31 -12.31 -13.93
CA ASP A 115 13.74 -12.09 -14.17
C ASP A 115 14.24 -10.98 -13.24
N VAL A 116 15.04 -11.38 -12.25
CA VAL A 116 15.64 -10.47 -11.26
C VAL A 116 17.11 -10.17 -11.55
N THR A 117 17.67 -10.69 -12.64
CA THR A 117 19.13 -10.64 -12.90
C THR A 117 19.65 -9.23 -13.19
N SER A 118 18.79 -8.35 -13.68
CA SER A 118 19.09 -6.93 -13.93
C SER A 118 19.19 -6.09 -12.66
N ASP A 119 18.63 -6.57 -11.54
CA ASP A 119 18.60 -5.84 -10.28
C ASP A 119 19.57 -6.46 -9.27
N LYS A 120 20.57 -5.68 -8.87
CA LYS A 120 21.58 -6.13 -7.89
C LYS A 120 20.98 -6.38 -6.50
N GLY A 121 19.86 -5.75 -6.17
CA GLY A 121 19.19 -5.88 -4.87
C GLY A 121 18.69 -7.30 -4.60
N PHE A 122 18.21 -8.02 -5.61
CA PHE A 122 17.74 -9.39 -5.45
C PHE A 122 18.85 -10.40 -5.17
N ARG A 123 20.11 -10.11 -5.53
CA ARG A 123 21.25 -10.99 -5.21
C ARG A 123 21.48 -11.16 -3.71
N ALA A 124 21.07 -10.18 -2.90
CA ALA A 124 21.20 -10.25 -1.45
C ALA A 124 20.01 -10.98 -0.77
N MET A 125 18.98 -11.35 -1.53
CA MET A 125 17.73 -11.95 -1.03
C MET A 125 17.52 -13.40 -1.51
N MET A 126 18.51 -13.98 -2.18
CA MET A 126 18.53 -15.37 -2.66
C MET A 126 19.42 -16.25 -1.78
#